data_AF-A0A7X1NZZ8-F1
#
_entry.id   AF-A0A7X1NZZ8-F1
#
_cell.length_a   1.000
_cell.length_b   1.000
_cell.length_c   1.000
_cell.angle_alpha   90.00
_cell.angle_beta   90.00
_cell.angle_gamma   90.00
#
_symmetry.space_group_name_H-M   'P 1'
#
loop_
_entity.id
_entity.type
_entity.pdbx_description
1 polymer ?
#
loop_
_entity_poly.entity_id
_entity_poly.type
_entity_poly.pdbx_seq_one_letter_code
_entity_poly.pdbx_strand_id
1 'polypeptide(L)'
;MKKRKPYAKVKCKRSGKRVLLHRQLVEEHLGRPLLPGEIVHHRDGNSTNNALENLIVLPSQRYHAHIEYHLRREKLGMPSLFPELLQGVKLEAHGTLFGNVCALPVKEPPPVRRPRSRR
;
A
#
# COMPACT_ATOMS: atom_id res chain seq x y z
N MET A 1 7.46 -2.05 23.50
CA MET A 1 7.34 -0.96 22.49
C MET A 1 7.42 -1.57 21.09
N LYS A 2 6.53 -1.24 20.15
CA LYS A 2 6.64 -1.75 18.77
C LYS A 2 7.84 -1.10 18.07
N LYS A 3 8.77 -1.91 17.53
CA LYS A 3 9.89 -1.41 16.73
C LYS A 3 9.35 -0.75 15.46
N ARG A 4 9.91 0.40 15.05
CA ARG A 4 9.54 1.07 13.79
C ARG A 4 10.10 0.27 12.62
N LYS A 5 9.35 0.14 11.53
CA LYS A 5 9.82 -0.50 10.29
C LYS A 5 11.00 0.30 9.71
N PRO A 6 12.13 -0.31 9.35
CA PRO A 6 13.23 0.38 8.69
C PRO A 6 12.88 0.62 7.22
N TYR A 7 13.09 1.85 6.74
CA TYR A 7 12.91 2.20 5.33
C TYR A 7 14.20 2.77 4.77
N ALA A 8 14.59 2.31 3.58
CA ALA A 8 15.71 2.87 2.83
C ALA A 8 15.38 4.32 2.39
N LYS A 9 16.39 5.18 2.44
CA LYS A 9 16.29 6.59 2.04
C LYS A 9 17.34 6.91 0.99
N VAL A 10 16.97 7.75 0.04
CA VAL A 10 17.86 8.23 -1.03
C VAL A 10 17.77 9.74 -1.13
N LYS A 11 18.81 10.37 -1.67
CA LYS A 11 18.83 11.81 -1.92
C LYS A 11 18.17 12.06 -3.28
N CYS A 12 17.03 12.74 -3.29
CA CYS A 12 16.37 13.13 -4.53
C CYS A 12 17.26 14.13 -5.28
N LYS A 13 17.63 13.82 -6.54
CA LYS A 13 18.47 14.70 -7.37
C LYS A 13 17.80 16.05 -7.65
N ARG A 14 16.46 16.04 -7.78
CA ARG A 14 15.66 17.22 -8.17
C ARG A 14 15.45 18.20 -7.02
N SER A 15 15.21 17.71 -5.79
CA SER A 15 14.93 18.56 -4.62
C SER A 15 16.09 18.64 -3.61
N GLY A 16 17.12 17.80 -3.74
CA GLY A 16 18.22 17.68 -2.78
C GLY A 16 17.82 17.04 -1.43
N LYS A 17 16.53 16.79 -1.19
CA LYS A 17 15.98 16.26 0.07
C LYS A 17 16.14 14.74 0.14
N ARG A 18 16.23 14.22 1.37
CA ARG A 18 16.17 12.76 1.61
C ARG A 18 14.72 12.29 1.50
N VAL A 19 14.46 11.40 0.55
CA VAL A 19 13.14 10.80 0.29
C VAL A 19 13.19 9.28 0.54
N LEU A 20 12.03 8.67 0.69
CA LEU A 20 11.92 7.21 0.85
C LEU A 20 12.17 6.53 -0.49
N LEU A 21 12.99 5.47 -0.50
CA LEU A 21 13.41 4.79 -1.73
C LEU A 21 12.22 4.20 -2.50
N HIS A 22 11.37 3.40 -1.85
CA HIS A 22 10.17 2.83 -2.48
C HIS A 22 9.27 3.91 -3.10
N ARG A 23 9.19 5.10 -2.50
CA ARG A 23 8.37 6.19 -3.02
C ARG A 23 8.99 6.76 -4.29
N GLN A 24 10.31 7.00 -4.28
CA GLN A 24 11.02 7.49 -5.46
C GLN A 24 10.95 6.49 -6.63
N LEU A 25 11.16 5.19 -6.36
CA LEU A 25 11.08 4.15 -7.40
C LEU A 25 9.70 4.09 -8.06
N VAL A 26 8.64 4.21 -7.27
CA VAL A 26 7.27 4.25 -7.79
C VAL A 26 6.99 5.51 -8.59
N GLU A 27 7.42 6.69 -8.11
CA GLU A 27 7.27 7.95 -8.85
C GLU A 27 8.03 7.92 -10.19
N GLU A 28 9.21 7.30 -10.21
CA GLU A 28 10.00 7.09 -11.44
C GLU A 28 9.30 6.11 -12.38
N HIS A 29 8.78 4.99 -11.87
CA HIS A 29 8.06 3.99 -12.67
C HIS A 29 6.76 4.53 -13.27
N LEU A 30 6.01 5.34 -12.53
CA LEU A 30 4.77 5.97 -13.00
C LEU A 30 5.01 7.15 -13.96
N GLY A 31 6.24 7.67 -14.02
CA GLY A 31 6.56 8.88 -14.79
C GLY A 31 5.89 10.16 -14.27
N ARG A 32 5.26 10.12 -13.08
CA ARG A 32 4.58 11.26 -12.44
C ARG A 32 4.80 11.23 -10.92
N PRO A 33 4.74 12.38 -10.23
CA PRO A 33 4.70 12.37 -8.77
C PRO A 33 3.44 11.64 -8.27
N LEU A 34 3.57 11.04 -7.09
CA LEU A 34 2.40 10.48 -6.39
C LEU A 34 1.49 11.61 -5.93
N LEU A 35 0.19 11.43 -6.13
CA LEU A 35 -0.85 12.36 -5.76
C LEU A 35 -0.93 12.52 -4.23
N PRO A 36 -1.46 13.65 -3.74
CA PRO A 36 -1.79 13.79 -2.33
C PRO A 36 -2.76 12.68 -1.90
N GLY A 37 -2.32 11.84 -0.97
CA GLY A 37 -3.10 10.71 -0.45
C GLY A 37 -2.66 9.34 -0.95
N GLU A 38 -1.98 9.25 -2.10
CA GLU A 38 -1.45 7.99 -2.60
C GLU A 38 -0.36 7.44 -1.67
N ILE A 39 -0.47 6.14 -1.33
CA ILE A 39 0.42 5.46 -0.38
C ILE A 39 1.00 4.22 -1.02
N VAL A 40 2.32 4.05 -0.91
CA VAL A 40 3.00 2.84 -1.35
C VAL A 40 2.94 1.77 -0.25
N HIS A 41 2.43 0.59 -0.60
CA HIS A 41 2.37 -0.59 0.24
C HIS A 41 3.32 -1.67 -0.28
N HIS A 42 3.93 -2.45 0.62
CA HIS A 42 4.80 -3.57 0.26
C HIS A 42 3.99 -4.86 0.37
N ARG A 43 3.83 -5.59 -0.72
CA ARG A 43 2.96 -6.79 -0.78
C ARG A 43 3.42 -7.89 0.19
N ASP A 44 4.72 -8.11 0.27
CA ASP A 44 5.35 -9.09 1.18
C ASP A 44 5.38 -8.63 2.66
N GLY A 45 5.10 -7.36 2.92
CA GLY A 45 5.20 -6.73 4.24
C GLY A 45 6.62 -6.41 4.70
N ASN A 46 7.64 -6.69 3.89
CA ASN A 46 9.04 -6.40 4.15
C ASN A 46 9.43 -5.03 3.59
N SER A 47 9.68 -4.07 4.47
CA SER A 47 10.01 -2.68 4.10
C SER A 47 11.41 -2.48 3.49
N THR A 48 12.23 -3.53 3.44
CA THR A 48 13.54 -3.49 2.78
C THR A 48 13.50 -4.04 1.35
N ASN A 49 12.46 -4.78 0.97
CA ASN A 49 12.28 -5.29 -0.38
C ASN A 49 11.62 -4.21 -1.27
N ASN A 50 12.45 -3.47 -2.00
CA ASN A 50 12.00 -2.35 -2.85
C ASN A 50 11.87 -2.74 -4.34
N ALA A 51 11.75 -4.03 -4.67
CA ALA A 51 11.46 -4.46 -6.03
C ALA A 51 10.11 -3.86 -6.49
N LEU A 52 10.04 -3.33 -7.72
CA LEU A 52 8.86 -2.60 -8.19
C LEU A 52 7.58 -3.45 -8.17
N GLU A 53 7.69 -4.73 -8.51
CA GLU A 53 6.63 -5.75 -8.41
C GLU A 53 6.05 -5.87 -6.98
N ASN A 54 6.92 -5.81 -5.96
CA ASN A 54 6.52 -5.85 -4.55
C ASN A 54 5.85 -4.54 -4.05
N LEU A 55 5.86 -3.47 -4.85
CA LEU A 55 5.30 -2.17 -4.47
C LEU A 55 3.95 -1.95 -5.14
N ILE A 56 2.92 -1.62 -4.35
CA ILE A 56 1.60 -1.26 -4.84
C ILE A 56 1.20 0.12 -4.35
N VAL A 57 0.64 0.93 -5.25
CA VAL A 57 0.10 2.26 -4.91
C VAL A 57 -1.37 2.12 -4.52
N LEU A 58 -1.68 2.59 -3.32
CA LEU A 58 -3.03 2.61 -2.76
C LEU A 58 -3.56 4.04 -2.75
N PRO A 59 -4.88 4.24 -2.95
CA PRO A 59 -5.45 5.58 -3.12
C PRO A 59 -5.47 6.42 -1.84
N SER A 60 -5.46 5.79 -0.66
CA SER A 60 -5.48 6.51 0.62
C SER A 60 -4.89 5.72 1.79
N GLN A 61 -4.49 6.44 2.84
CA GLN A 61 -4.04 5.86 4.12
C GLN A 61 -5.09 4.94 4.75
N ARG A 62 -6.36 5.27 4.55
CA ARG A 62 -7.48 4.48 5.05
C ARG A 62 -7.57 3.15 4.33
N TYR A 63 -7.43 3.17 3.01
CA TYR A 63 -7.40 1.95 2.21
C TYR A 63 -6.21 1.07 2.63
N HIS A 64 -5.02 1.66 2.77
CA HIS A 64 -3.84 0.96 3.32
C HIS A 64 -4.12 0.29 4.68
N ALA A 65 -4.75 1.01 5.62
CA ALA A 65 -5.07 0.47 6.94
C ALA A 65 -6.10 -0.67 6.89
N HIS A 66 -7.08 -0.58 5.99
CA HIS A 66 -8.09 -1.60 5.76
C HIS A 66 -7.47 -2.89 5.20
N ILE A 67 -6.63 -2.76 4.18
CA ILE A 67 -5.86 -3.87 3.61
C ILE A 67 -4.98 -4.55 4.67
N GLU A 68 -4.19 -3.77 5.42
CA GLU A 68 -3.35 -4.29 6.51
C GLU A 68 -4.15 -5.03 7.59
N TYR A 69 -5.37 -4.57 7.90
CA TYR A 69 -6.26 -5.27 8.81
C TYR A 69 -6.65 -6.64 8.27
N HIS A 70 -7.08 -6.72 7.01
CA HIS A 70 -7.48 -7.99 6.40
C HIS A 70 -6.33 -8.97 6.24
N LEU A 71 -5.16 -8.51 5.75
CA LEU A 71 -3.96 -9.35 5.64
C LEU A 71 -3.53 -9.91 7.00
N ARG A 72 -3.66 -9.12 8.08
CA ARG A 72 -3.39 -9.60 9.44
C ARG A 72 -4.39 -10.64 9.90
N ARG A 73 -5.69 -10.43 9.65
CA ARG A 73 -6.76 -11.35 10.05
C ARG A 73 -6.64 -12.69 9.35
N GLU A 74 -6.29 -12.68 8.08
CA GLU A 74 -6.02 -13.88 7.30
C GLU A 74 -4.81 -14.66 7.82
N LYS A 75 -3.70 -13.99 8.17
CA LYS A 75 -2.54 -14.63 8.84
C LYS A 75 -2.91 -15.29 10.18
N LEU A 76 -4.01 -14.87 10.81
CA LEU A 76 -4.56 -15.47 12.03
C LEU A 76 -5.61 -16.56 11.73
N GLY A 77 -5.76 -17.00 10.48
CA GLY A 77 -6.73 -18.01 10.07
C GLY A 77 -8.17 -17.52 9.96
N MET A 78 -8.38 -16.19 9.94
CA MET A 78 -9.71 -15.57 9.86
C MET A 78 -9.82 -14.74 8.57
N PRO A 79 -10.05 -15.39 7.41
CA PRO A 79 -10.20 -14.66 6.15
C PRO A 79 -11.43 -13.74 6.21
N SER A 80 -11.41 -12.69 5.39
CA SER A 80 -12.63 -11.90 5.13
C SER A 80 -13.69 -12.77 4.47
N LEU A 81 -14.96 -12.36 4.58
CA LEU A 81 -16.08 -13.01 3.88
C LEU A 81 -15.91 -13.02 2.35
N PHE A 82 -15.14 -12.08 1.80
CA PHE A 82 -14.87 -11.94 0.36
C PHE A 82 -13.37 -11.76 0.10
N PRO A 83 -12.56 -12.83 0.23
CA PRO A 83 -11.11 -12.75 0.03
C PRO A 83 -10.71 -12.41 -1.42
N GLU A 84 -11.60 -12.65 -2.38
CA GLU A 84 -11.41 -12.36 -3.81
C GLU A 84 -11.22 -10.87 -4.06
N LEU A 85 -11.94 -10.02 -3.31
CA LEU A 85 -11.83 -8.57 -3.42
C LEU A 85 -10.46 -8.03 -3.02
N LEU A 86 -9.65 -8.84 -2.33
CA LEU A 86 -8.29 -8.49 -1.90
C LEU A 86 -7.20 -9.11 -2.79
N GLN A 87 -7.57 -9.92 -3.79
CA GLN A 87 -6.62 -10.57 -4.68
C GLN A 87 -5.75 -9.58 -5.45
N GLY A 88 -6.31 -8.43 -5.86
CA GLY A 88 -5.55 -7.37 -6.56
C GLY A 88 -4.41 -6.76 -5.74
N VAL A 89 -4.45 -6.90 -4.41
CA VAL A 89 -3.34 -6.49 -3.53
C VAL A 89 -2.26 -7.57 -3.43
N LYS A 90 -2.65 -8.85 -3.52
CA LYS A 90 -1.75 -9.99 -3.33
C LYS A 90 -1.07 -10.45 -4.62
N LEU A 91 -1.78 -10.39 -5.74
CA LEU A 91 -1.32 -10.93 -7.02
C LEU A 91 -0.62 -9.85 -7.85
N GLU A 92 0.47 -10.25 -8.49
CA GLU A 92 1.11 -9.54 -9.57
C GLU A 92 0.16 -9.48 -10.78
N ALA A 93 -0.24 -8.29 -11.20
CA ALA A 93 -1.04 -8.13 -12.42
C ALA A 93 -0.10 -8.13 -13.64
N HIS A 94 0.38 -9.30 -14.05
CA HIS A 94 1.15 -9.42 -15.29
C HIS A 94 0.21 -9.36 -16.50
N GLY A 95 0.40 -8.39 -17.40
CA GLY A 95 0.06 -8.58 -18.82
C GLY A 95 -1.34 -8.18 -19.30
N THR A 96 -1.92 -7.07 -18.84
CA THR A 96 -3.02 -6.44 -19.60
C THR A 96 -2.67 -4.99 -19.94
N LEU A 97 -3.34 -4.41 -20.95
CA LEU A 97 -3.15 -3.00 -21.39
C LEU A 97 -3.30 -1.98 -20.23
N PHE A 98 -3.93 -2.39 -19.13
CA PHE A 98 -4.14 -1.62 -17.90
C PHE A 98 -3.35 -2.14 -16.68
N GLY A 99 -2.39 -3.05 -16.88
CA GLY A 99 -1.71 -3.82 -15.82
C GLY A 99 -0.99 -2.98 -14.75
N ASN A 100 -0.65 -1.73 -15.06
CA ASN A 100 0.03 -0.82 -14.14
C ASN A 100 -0.91 0.23 -13.49
N VAL A 101 -2.21 0.19 -13.80
CA VAL A 101 -3.21 1.09 -13.23
C VAL A 101 -4.26 0.26 -12.52
N CYS A 102 -3.89 -0.32 -11.38
CA CYS A 102 -4.88 -0.72 -10.37
C CYS A 102 -5.46 0.53 -9.69
N ALA A 103 -6.08 1.42 -10.46
CA ALA A 103 -7.14 2.27 -9.93
C ALA A 103 -8.38 1.38 -9.81
N LEU A 104 -8.37 0.46 -8.85
CA LEU A 104 -9.59 -0.21 -8.46
C LEU A 104 -10.59 0.91 -8.12
N PRO A 105 -11.80 0.95 -8.73
CA PRO A 105 -12.85 1.86 -8.31
C PRO A 105 -13.43 1.35 -6.98
N VAL A 106 -12.58 1.20 -5.95
CA VAL A 106 -13.06 0.85 -4.62
C VAL A 106 -13.51 2.14 -3.98
N LYS A 107 -14.84 2.30 -3.89
CA LYS A 107 -15.44 3.27 -2.99
C LYS A 107 -14.78 3.10 -1.62
N GLU A 108 -14.22 4.17 -1.06
CA GLU A 108 -13.50 4.07 0.21
C GLU A 108 -14.35 3.32 1.24
N PRO A 109 -13.78 2.35 1.98
CA PRO A 109 -14.55 1.57 2.95
C PRO A 109 -15.18 2.52 3.97
N PRO A 110 -16.45 2.36 4.37
CA PRO A 110 -17.14 3.27 5.28
C PRO A 110 -16.42 3.41 6.63
N PRO A 111 -16.62 4.52 7.36
CA PRO A 111 -15.79 4.81 8.54
C PRO A 111 -16.06 3.78 9.61
N VAL A 112 -15.02 3.05 10.02
CA VAL A 112 -15.10 2.15 11.17
C VAL A 112 -15.31 3.01 12.41
N ARG A 113 -16.56 3.21 12.81
CA ARG A 113 -16.90 3.83 14.09
C ARG A 113 -16.49 2.84 15.18
N ARG A 114 -15.37 3.10 15.86
CA ARG A 114 -15.10 2.39 17.11
C ARG A 114 -16.20 2.75 18.09
N PRO A 115 -16.81 1.78 18.80
CA PRO A 115 -17.73 2.12 19.88
C PRO A 115 -17.00 3.07 20.83
N ARG A 116 -17.57 4.24 21.08
CA ARG A 116 -17.06 5.13 22.13
C ARG A 116 -17.13 4.29 23.41
N SER A 117 -16.00 4.06 24.06
CA SER A 117 -16.01 3.53 25.42
C SER A 117 -16.88 4.48 26.23
N ARG A 118 -18.06 4.02 26.64
CA ARG A 118 -18.81 4.72 27.68
C ARG A 118 -17.89 4.68 28.90
N ARG A 119 -17.34 5.83 29.26
CA ARG A 119 -16.75 6.03 30.58
C ARG A 119 -17.87 6.03 31.60
#